data_AF-A0A0K9FEV3-F1
#
_entry.id   AF-A0A0K9FEV3-F1
#
_cell.length_a   1.000
_cell.length_b   1.000
_cell.length_c   1.000
_cell.angle_alpha   90.00
_cell.angle_beta   90.00
_cell.angle_gamma   90.00
#
_symmetry.space_group_name_H-M   'P 1'
#
loop_
_entity.id
_entity.type
_entity.pdbx_description
1 polymer ?
#
loop_
_entity_poly.entity_id
_entity_poly.type
_entity_poly.pdbx_seq_one_letter_code
_entity_poly.pdbx_strand_id
1 'polypeptide(L)'
;MVFYFLLNWHFLVMVMLIIIFAGIITFLSPRFPSIVVLIISGLMGFVYSICMDFKDGSFFFISINVVVTSIPILLIKYLLFLKRKAEEMEKEF
;
A
#
# COMPACT_ATOMS: atom_id res chain seq x y z
N MET A 1 -24.19 1.40 -17.14
CA MET A 1 -23.57 2.54 -16.41
C MET A 1 -23.43 2.28 -14.92
N VAL A 2 -24.49 1.91 -14.20
CA VAL A 2 -24.46 1.72 -12.72
C VAL A 2 -23.42 0.66 -12.28
N PHE A 3 -23.27 -0.45 -13.00
CA PHE A 3 -22.28 -1.49 -12.71
C PHE A 3 -20.82 -0.98 -12.77
N TYR A 4 -20.44 -0.26 -13.82
CA TYR A 4 -19.11 0.35 -13.94
C TYR A 4 -18.84 1.40 -12.87
N PHE A 5 -19.87 2.15 -12.48
CA PHE A 5 -19.77 3.13 -11.40
C PHE A 5 -19.52 2.44 -10.05
N LEU A 6 -20.26 1.37 -9.76
CA LEU A 6 -20.09 0.57 -8.54
C LEU A 6 -18.72 -0.13 -8.50
N LEU A 7 -18.27 -0.67 -9.63
CA LEU A 7 -16.96 -1.31 -9.77
C LEU A 7 -15.83 -0.31 -9.51
N ASN A 8 -15.89 0.88 -10.13
CA ASN A 8 -14.89 1.93 -9.91
C ASN A 8 -14.90 2.43 -8.47
N TRP A 9 -16.07 2.62 -7.87
CA TRP A 9 -16.19 3.03 -6.47
C TRP A 9 -15.59 2.01 -5.51
N HIS A 10 -15.93 0.73 -5.72
CA HIS A 10 -15.43 -0.35 -4.87
C HIS A 10 -13.91 -0.53 -5.01
N PHE A 11 -13.38 -0.38 -6.22
CA PHE A 11 -11.94 -0.40 -6.46
C PHE A 11 -11.24 0.75 -5.72
N LEU A 12 -11.78 1.96 -5.79
CA LEU A 12 -11.23 3.13 -5.11
C LEU A 12 -11.19 2.94 -3.59
N VAL A 13 -12.27 2.42 -3.01
CA VAL A 13 -12.34 2.09 -1.57
C VAL A 13 -11.30 1.04 -1.19
N MET A 14 -11.14 -0.02 -1.99
CA MET A 14 -10.13 -1.07 -1.75
C MET A 14 -8.72 -0.49 -1.75
N VAL A 15 -8.40 0.35 -2.74
CA VAL A 15 -7.10 1.00 -2.87
C VAL A 15 -6.84 1.92 -1.67
N MET A 16 -7.82 2.73 -1.25
CA MET A 16 -7.70 3.58 -0.06
C MET A 16 -7.43 2.78 1.21
N LEU A 17 -8.16 1.68 1.41
CA LEU A 17 -7.95 0.80 2.57
C LEU A 17 -6.54 0.21 2.56
N ILE A 18 -6.06 -0.25 1.41
CA ILE A 18 -4.70 -0.79 1.28
C ILE A 18 -3.64 0.25 1.62
N ILE A 19 -3.78 1.49 1.15
CA ILE A 19 -2.86 2.58 1.49
C ILE A 19 -2.82 2.79 3.00
N ILE A 20 -4.00 2.90 3.63
CA ILE A 20 -4.12 3.15 5.06
C ILE A 20 -3.50 2.01 5.87
N PHE A 21 -3.83 0.76 5.55
CA PHE A 21 -3.28 -0.40 6.23
C PHE A 21 -1.78 -0.53 6.03
N ALA A 22 -1.28 -0.36 4.80
CA ALA A 22 0.15 -0.39 4.52
C ALA A 22 0.90 0.71 5.28
N GLY A 23 0.30 1.90 5.36
CA GLY A 23 0.81 3.01 6.15
C GLY A 23 0.87 2.66 7.63
N ILE A 24 -0.25 2.25 8.24
CA ILE A 24 -0.33 1.91 9.66
C ILE A 24 0.66 0.79 10.02
N ILE A 25 0.72 -0.28 9.23
CA ILE A 25 1.62 -1.42 9.47
C ILE A 25 3.08 -0.96 9.44
N THR A 26 3.46 -0.14 8.45
CA THR A 26 4.83 0.35 8.31
C THR A 26 5.19 1.33 9.42
N PHE A 27 4.23 2.15 9.87
CA PHE A 27 4.44 3.09 10.97
C PHE A 27 4.58 2.37 12.31
N LEU A 28 3.70 1.39 12.60
CA LEU A 28 3.69 0.66 13.86
C LEU A 28 4.89 -0.30 13.97
N SER A 29 5.34 -0.86 12.84
CA SER A 29 6.50 -1.74 12.79
C SER A 29 7.51 -1.29 11.73
N PRO A 30 8.36 -0.30 12.05
CA PRO A 30 9.40 0.22 11.15
C PRO A 30 10.38 -0.83 10.62
N ARG A 31 10.59 -1.89 11.42
CA ARG A 31 11.51 -3.00 11.10
C ARG A 31 10.84 -4.12 10.30
N PHE A 32 9.53 -4.04 10.07
CA PHE A 32 8.83 -5.07 9.34
C PHE A 32 9.29 -5.09 7.87
N PRO A 33 9.51 -6.27 7.27
CA PRO A 33 9.97 -6.35 5.90
C PRO A 33 8.91 -5.81 4.96
N SER A 34 9.20 -4.67 4.31
CA SER A 34 8.29 -4.02 3.36
C SER A 34 7.90 -4.93 2.20
N ILE A 35 8.76 -5.87 1.84
CA ILE A 35 8.50 -6.90 0.82
C ILE A 35 7.28 -7.74 1.20
N VAL A 36 7.11 -8.08 2.48
CA VAL A 36 5.95 -8.86 2.94
C VAL A 36 4.66 -8.08 2.75
N VAL A 37 4.66 -6.78 3.08
CA VAL A 37 3.49 -5.90 2.89
C VAL A 37 3.13 -5.76 1.40
N LEU A 38 4.14 -5.65 0.52
CA LEU A 38 3.94 -5.60 -0.93
C LEU A 38 3.37 -6.90 -1.49
N ILE A 39 3.89 -8.06 -1.05
CA ILE A 39 3.38 -9.37 -1.48
C ILE A 39 1.93 -9.57 -1.03
N ILE A 40 1.61 -9.26 0.23
CA ILE A 40 0.24 -9.35 0.76
C ILE A 40 -0.70 -8.44 -0.03
N SER A 41 -0.28 -7.22 -0.34
CA SER A 41 -1.07 -6.28 -1.13
C SER A 41 -1.31 -6.76 -2.56
N GLY A 42 -0.28 -7.30 -3.22
CA GLY A 42 -0.42 -7.93 -4.54
C GLY A 42 -1.39 -9.11 -4.51
N LEU A 43 -1.30 -9.97 -3.49
CA LEU A 43 -2.24 -11.07 -3.25
C LEU A 43 -3.68 -10.57 -3.07
N MET A 44 -3.90 -9.46 -2.35
CA MET A 44 -5.22 -8.86 -2.25
C MET A 44 -5.75 -8.39 -3.62
N GLY A 45 -4.89 -7.81 -4.46
CA GLY A 45 -5.25 -7.45 -5.84
C GLY A 45 -5.67 -8.66 -6.68
N PHE A 46 -4.98 -9.78 -6.51
CA PHE A 46 -5.32 -11.04 -7.18
C PHE A 46 -6.66 -11.60 -6.69
N VAL A 47 -6.86 -11.69 -5.37
CA VAL A 47 -8.12 -12.17 -4.77
C VAL A 47 -9.29 -11.29 -5.22
N TYR A 48 -9.10 -9.98 -5.28
CA TYR A 48 -10.11 -9.03 -5.74
C TYR A 48 -10.53 -9.28 -7.20
N SER A 49 -9.57 -9.54 -8.08
CA SER A 49 -9.84 -9.90 -9.49
C SER A 49 -10.68 -11.17 -9.62
N ILE A 50 -10.44 -12.17 -8.76
CA ILE A 50 -11.24 -13.40 -8.71
C ILE A 50 -12.65 -13.10 -8.21
N CYS A 51 -12.80 -12.34 -7.12
CA CYS A 51 -14.11 -11.99 -6.56
C CYS A 51 -14.99 -11.18 -7.51
N MET A 52 -14.37 -10.37 -8.39
CA MET A 52 -15.07 -9.55 -9.38
C MET A 52 -15.32 -10.26 -10.71
N ASP A 53 -15.00 -11.56 -10.82
CA ASP A 53 -15.03 -12.33 -12.07
C ASP A 53 -14.27 -11.66 -13.24
N PHE A 54 -13.32 -10.78 -12.92
CA PHE A 54 -12.57 -10.00 -13.89
C PHE A 54 -11.12 -10.47 -13.95
N LYS A 55 -10.95 -11.73 -14.36
CA LYS A 55 -9.66 -12.45 -14.36
C LYS A 55 -8.61 -11.82 -15.28
N ASP A 56 -9.03 -11.25 -16.40
CA ASP A 56 -8.13 -10.59 -17.36
C ASP A 56 -7.48 -9.33 -16.77
N GLY A 57 -8.13 -8.70 -15.78
CA GLY A 57 -7.59 -7.55 -15.05
C GLY A 57 -6.69 -7.91 -13.87
N SER A 58 -6.47 -9.20 -13.57
CA SER A 58 -5.69 -9.66 -12.41
C SER A 58 -4.31 -9.02 -12.35
N PHE A 59 -3.58 -9.01 -13.46
CA PHE A 59 -2.26 -8.40 -13.54
C PHE A 59 -2.31 -6.89 -13.24
N PHE A 60 -3.30 -6.18 -13.81
CA PHE A 60 -3.51 -4.77 -13.56
C PHE A 60 -3.77 -4.48 -12.07
N PHE A 61 -4.67 -5.25 -11.45
CA PHE A 61 -5.01 -5.10 -10.03
C PHE A 61 -3.84 -5.45 -9.09
N ILE A 62 -3.02 -6.44 -9.44
CA ILE A 62 -1.80 -6.74 -8.69
C ILE A 62 -0.82 -5.56 -8.81
N SER A 63 -0.51 -5.12 -10.03
CA SER A 63 0.46 -4.05 -10.28
C SER A 63 0.07 -2.76 -9.59
N ILE A 64 -1.19 -2.33 -9.70
CA ILE A 64 -1.64 -1.09 -9.08
C ILE A 64 -1.60 -1.16 -7.56
N ASN A 65 -1.97 -2.31 -6.96
CA ASN A 65 -1.88 -2.49 -5.52
C ASN A 65 -0.44 -2.44 -5.04
N VAL A 66 0.49 -3.10 -5.73
CA VAL A 66 1.93 -3.04 -5.40
C VAL A 66 2.46 -1.62 -5.48
N VAL A 67 2.18 -0.89 -6.58
CA VAL A 67 2.62 0.50 -6.76
C VAL A 67 2.04 1.40 -5.68
N VAL A 68 0.73 1.33 -5.46
CA VAL A 68 0.05 2.19 -4.51
C VAL A 68 0.49 1.91 -3.06
N THR A 69 0.75 0.65 -2.72
CA THR A 69 1.26 0.25 -1.39
C THR A 69 2.70 0.73 -1.16
N SER A 70 3.51 0.82 -2.22
CA SER A 70 4.88 1.31 -2.09
C SER A 70 4.96 2.77 -1.65
N ILE A 71 3.98 3.61 -2.02
CA ILE A 71 3.93 5.04 -1.70
C ILE A 71 3.95 5.29 -0.17
N PRO A 72 2.99 4.80 0.63
CA PRO A 72 3.00 5.02 2.07
C PRO A 72 4.20 4.37 2.76
N ILE A 73 4.68 3.21 2.26
CA ILE A 73 5.87 2.55 2.81
C ILE A 73 7.09 3.46 2.68
N LEU A 74 7.34 3.99 1.48
CA LEU A 74 8.47 4.86 1.20
C LEU A 74 8.37 6.17 1.99
N LEU A 75 7.18 6.77 2.03
CA LEU A 75 6.93 8.00 2.78
C LEU A 75 7.25 7.84 4.27
N ILE A 76 6.78 6.76 4.90
CA ILE A 76 7.01 6.51 6.33
C ILE A 76 8.47 6.21 6.61
N LYS A 77 9.12 5.39 5.79
CA LYS A 77 10.56 5.13 5.94
C LYS A 77 11.39 6.39 5.80
N TYR A 78 11.02 7.26 4.87
CA TYR A 78 11.67 8.55 4.69
C TYR A 78 11.47 9.48 5.89
N LEU A 79 10.25 9.54 6.44
CA LEU A 79 9.95 10.31 7.65
C LEU A 79 10.74 9.81 8.87
N LEU A 80 10.82 8.50 9.07
CA LEU A 80 11.60 7.90 10.15
C LEU A 80 13.10 8.16 9.99
N PHE A 81 13.59 8.14 8.75
CA PHE A 81 14.98 8.49 8.44
C PHE A 81 15.28 9.96 8.77
N LEU A 82 14.41 10.89 8.35
CA LEU A 82 14.55 12.31 8.68
C LEU A 82 14.52 12.55 10.19
N LYS A 83 13.60 11.90 10.91
CA LYS A 83 13.53 12.00 12.37
C LYS A 83 14.83 11.56 13.03
N ARG A 84 15.37 10.42 12.62
CA ARG A 84 16.64 9.91 13.15
C ARG A 84 17.80 10.86 12.86
N LYS A 85 17.86 11.42 11.65
CA LYS A 85 18.89 12.38 11.27
C LYS A 85 18.79 13.69 12.07
N ALA A 86 17.59 14.15 12.39
CA ALA A 86 17.37 15.31 13.26
C ALA A 86 17.86 15.06 14.69
N GLU A 87 17.55 13.89 15.27
CA GLU A 87 18.03 13.49 16.60
C GLU A 87 19.55 13.31 16.67
N GLU A 88 20.20 12.90 15.56
CA GLU A 88 21.66 12.83 15.47
C GLU A 88 22.29 14.23 15.44
N MET A 89 21.73 15.17 14.67
CA MET A 89 22.23 16.56 14.64
C MET A 89 22.04 17.29 15.97
N GLU A 90 20.94 17.04 16.69
CA GLU A 90 20.70 17.65 18.01
C GLU A 90 21.70 17.17 19.08
N LYS A 91 22.25 15.96 18.94
CA LYS A 91 23.25 15.41 19.88
C LYS A 91 24.68 15.87 19.60
N GLU A 92 24.94 16.41 18.41
CA GLU A 92 26.26 16.94 18.03
C GLU A 92 26.44 18.43 18.43
N PHE A 93 25.38 19.09 18.91
CA PHE A 93 25.39 20.44 19.47
C PHE A 93 25.32 20.42 21.00
#